data_AF-E0UNI9-F1
#
_entry.id   AF-E0UNI9-F1
#
_cell.length_a   1.000
_cell.length_b   1.000
_cell.length_c   1.000
_cell.angle_alpha   90.00
_cell.angle_beta   90.00
_cell.angle_gamma   90.00
#
_symmetry.space_group_name_H-M   'P 1'
#
loop_
_entity.id
_entity.type
_entity.pdbx_description
1 polymer ?
#
loop_
_entity_poly.entity_id
_entity_poly.type
_entity_poly.pdbx_seq_one_letter_code
_entity_poly.pdbx_strand_id
1 'polypeptide(L)'
;MNINPGISEYLEKLAEEYYRLGKLPELSEQQGERLIQILEIAEANKEFSEILSEIDLKLANELNLLDEEHLTYYEQQTQKLQQKLKRE
;
A
#
# COMPACT_ATOMS: atom_id res chain seq x y z
N MET A 1 15.38 8.41 14.41
CA MET A 1 14.20 9.25 14.71
C MET A 1 13.27 8.43 15.59
N ASN A 2 12.85 8.93 16.76
CA ASN A 2 11.87 8.25 17.61
C ASN A 2 10.49 8.53 17.04
N ILE A 3 9.93 7.59 16.27
CA ILE A 3 8.54 7.66 15.84
C ILE A 3 7.68 7.44 17.10
N ASN A 4 6.77 8.37 17.38
CA ASN A 4 5.84 8.25 18.49
C ASN A 4 4.97 6.98 18.25
N PRO A 5 4.95 6.01 19.18
CA PRO A 5 4.26 4.73 18.95
C PRO A 5 2.76 4.88 18.61
N GLY A 6 2.10 5.95 19.07
CA GLY A 6 0.70 6.23 18.70
C GLY A 6 0.51 6.63 17.24
N ILE A 7 1.55 7.16 16.58
CA ILE A 7 1.51 7.49 15.14
C ILE A 7 1.62 6.19 14.32
N SER A 8 2.46 5.24 14.74
CA SER A 8 2.59 3.93 14.07
C SER A 8 1.27 3.16 14.07
N GLU A 9 0.63 3.03 15.24
CA GLU A 9 -0.64 2.29 15.37
C GLU A 9 -1.77 2.94 14.56
N TYR A 10 -1.75 4.27 14.43
CA TYR A 10 -2.73 4.97 13.60
C TYR A 10 -2.53 4.67 12.11
N LEU A 11 -1.29 4.73 11.61
CA LEU A 11 -0.99 4.44 10.20
C LEU A 11 -1.29 2.98 9.85
N GLU A 12 -1.03 2.04 10.76
CA GLU A 12 -1.40 0.64 10.60
C GLU A 12 -2.92 0.46 10.40
N LYS A 13 -3.75 1.13 11.21
CA LYS A 13 -5.21 1.07 11.05
C LYS A 13 -5.69 1.65 9.72
N LEU A 14 -5.06 2.74 9.26
CA LEU A 14 -5.39 3.32 7.95
C LEU A 14 -4.97 2.38 6.81
N ALA A 15 -3.83 1.71 6.93
CA ALA A 15 -3.38 0.72 5.96
C ALA A 15 -4.35 -0.46 5.85
N GLU A 16 -4.81 -1.00 6.99
CA GLU A 16 -5.82 -2.05 7.04
C GLU A 16 -7.14 -1.61 6.41
N GLU A 17 -7.58 -0.38 6.71
CA GLU A 17 -8.80 0.18 6.13
C GLU A 17 -8.68 0.37 4.61
N TYR A 18 -7.55 0.89 4.13
CA TYR A 18 -7.24 1.02 2.71
C TYR A 18 -7.33 -0.33 1.99
N TYR A 19 -6.66 -1.37 2.54
CA TYR A 19 -6.73 -2.72 1.99
C TYR A 19 -8.16 -3.26 1.95
N ARG A 20 -8.94 -3.07 3.02
CA ARG A 20 -10.34 -3.50 3.09
C ARG A 20 -11.19 -2.81 2.03
N LEU A 21 -11.04 -1.50 1.86
CA LEU A 21 -11.78 -0.71 0.88
C LEU A 21 -11.39 -1.11 -0.55
N GLY A 22 -10.09 -1.28 -0.83
CA GLY A 22 -9.59 -1.66 -2.17
C GLY A 22 -10.02 -3.05 -2.66
N LYS A 23 -10.54 -3.91 -1.78
CA LYS A 23 -11.14 -5.21 -2.16
C LYS A 23 -12.62 -5.13 -2.53
N LEU A 24 -13.29 -4.04 -2.21
CA LEU A 24 -14.71 -3.94 -2.47
C LEU A 24 -14.94 -3.76 -3.98
N PRO A 25 -15.88 -4.50 -4.59
CA PRO A 25 -16.18 -4.35 -6.02
C PRO A 25 -16.78 -2.98 -6.33
N GLU A 26 -17.49 -2.39 -5.36
CA GLU A 26 -18.06 -1.05 -5.42
C GLU A 26 -17.93 -0.36 -4.06
N LEU A 27 -17.70 0.95 -4.08
CA LEU A 27 -17.65 1.79 -2.89
C LEU A 27 -18.93 2.61 -2.78
N SER A 28 -19.47 2.72 -1.57
CA SER A 28 -20.44 3.78 -1.27
C SER A 28 -19.76 5.15 -1.30
N GLU A 29 -20.54 6.23 -1.39
CA GLU A 29 -20.03 7.61 -1.36
C GLU A 29 -19.14 7.86 -0.13
N GLN A 30 -19.63 7.50 1.06
CA GLN A 30 -18.88 7.62 2.31
C GLN A 30 -17.58 6.80 2.30
N GLN A 31 -17.59 5.61 1.69
CA GLN A 31 -16.39 4.78 1.56
C GLN A 31 -15.38 5.37 0.57
N GLY A 32 -15.85 5.98 -0.51
CA GLY A 32 -15.01 6.72 -1.46
C GLY A 32 -14.36 7.94 -0.83
N GLU A 33 -15.13 8.75 -0.10
CA GLU A 33 -14.59 9.89 0.66
C GLU A 33 -13.54 9.43 1.68
N ARG A 34 -13.80 8.32 2.37
CA ARG A 34 -12.87 7.74 3.33
C ARG A 34 -11.57 7.29 2.65
N LEU A 35 -11.65 6.67 1.48
CA LEU A 35 -10.49 6.28 0.70
C LEU A 35 -9.64 7.49 0.29
N ILE A 36 -10.29 8.58 -0.16
CA ILE A 36 -9.62 9.83 -0.53
C ILE A 36 -8.85 10.39 0.67
N GLN A 37 -9.46 10.45 1.86
CA GLN A 37 -8.79 10.93 3.08
C GLN A 37 -7.54 10.12 3.42
N ILE A 38 -7.57 8.79 3.22
CA ILE A 38 -6.41 7.93 3.46
C ILE A 38 -5.29 8.27 2.47
N LEU A 39 -5.62 8.49 1.20
CA LEU A 39 -4.66 8.85 0.16
C LEU A 39 -4.03 10.24 0.40
N GLU A 40 -4.81 11.23 0.85
CA GLU A 40 -4.29 12.56 1.23
C GLU A 40 -3.25 12.48 2.36
N ILE A 41 -3.47 11.59 3.34
CA ILE A 41 -2.50 11.35 4.42
C ILE A 41 -1.22 10.71 3.86
N ALA A 42 -1.34 9.79 2.91
CA ALA A 42 -0.19 9.16 2.26
C ALA A 42 0.61 10.14 1.40
N GLU A 43 -0.04 11.08 0.72
CA GLU A 43 0.65 12.13 -0.05
C GLU A 43 1.56 12.99 0.85
N ALA A 44 1.11 13.28 2.07
CA ALA A 44 1.88 14.04 3.05
C ALA A 44 2.92 13.20 3.82
N ASN A 45 2.83 11.87 3.80
CA ASN A 45 3.69 10.97 4.57
C ASN A 45 4.32 9.90 3.67
N LYS A 46 5.60 10.11 3.33
CA LYS A 46 6.37 9.22 2.46
C LYS A 46 6.40 7.75 2.93
N GLU A 47 6.60 7.50 4.21
CA GLU A 47 6.64 6.12 4.76
C GLU A 47 5.28 5.44 4.58
N PHE A 48 4.19 6.18 4.83
CA PHE A 48 2.85 5.66 4.62
C PHE A 48 2.52 5.45 3.13
N SER A 49 3.00 6.32 2.25
CA SER A 49 2.89 6.13 0.79
C SER A 49 3.58 4.86 0.31
N GLU A 50 4.76 4.54 0.84
CA GLU A 50 5.46 3.29 0.55
C GLU A 50 4.64 2.07 1.00
N ILE A 51 4.04 2.12 2.20
CA ILE A 51 3.14 1.07 2.71
C ILE A 51 1.92 0.89 1.80
N LEU A 52 1.24 1.96 1.38
CA LEU A 52 0.08 1.84 0.49
C LEU A 52 0.46 1.27 -0.87
N SER A 53 1.65 1.58 -1.39
CA SER A 53 2.15 1.03 -2.66
C SER A 53 2.32 -0.49 -2.60
N GLU A 54 2.79 -1.03 -1.47
CA GLU A 54 2.87 -2.48 -1.26
C GLU A 54 1.47 -3.12 -1.19
N ILE A 55 0.51 -2.42 -0.58
CA ILE A 55 -0.88 -2.87 -0.51
C ILE A 55 -1.52 -2.89 -1.89
N ASP A 56 -1.30 -1.86 -2.71
CA ASP A 56 -1.79 -1.81 -4.10
C ASP A 56 -1.27 -2.99 -4.92
N LEU A 57 0.02 -3.30 -4.80
CA LEU A 57 0.61 -4.46 -5.47
C LEU A 57 -0.06 -5.77 -5.03
N LYS A 58 -0.27 -5.93 -3.72
CA LYS A 58 -0.93 -7.10 -3.16
C LYS A 58 -2.38 -7.21 -3.66
N LEU A 59 -3.13 -6.12 -3.67
CA LEU A 59 -4.51 -6.06 -4.17
C LEU A 59 -4.55 -6.41 -5.66
N ALA A 60 -3.68 -5.80 -6.47
CA ALA A 60 -3.63 -6.06 -7.90
C ALA A 60 -3.34 -7.54 -8.21
N ASN A 61 -2.43 -8.16 -7.44
CA ASN A 61 -2.17 -9.60 -7.54
C ASN A 61 -3.37 -10.45 -7.09
N GLU A 62 -3.97 -10.15 -5.94
CA GLU A 62 -5.12 -10.90 -5.41
C GLU A 62 -6.39 -10.80 -6.29
N LEU A 63 -6.59 -9.65 -6.93
CA LEU A 63 -7.72 -9.37 -7.81
C LEU A 63 -7.45 -9.79 -9.27
N ASN A 64 -6.28 -10.39 -9.55
CA ASN A 64 -5.83 -10.77 -10.90
C ASN A 64 -5.88 -9.59 -11.89
N LEU A 65 -5.55 -8.39 -11.43
CA LEU A 65 -5.49 -7.17 -12.24
C LEU A 65 -4.13 -6.99 -12.92
N LEU A 66 -3.12 -7.77 -12.53
CA LEU A 66 -1.81 -7.77 -13.15
C LEU A 66 -1.81 -8.75 -14.34
N ASP A 67 -1.41 -8.26 -15.50
CA ASP A 67 -1.01 -9.13 -16.61
C ASP A 67 0.42 -9.70 -16.37
N GLU A 68 0.84 -10.66 -17.20
CA GLU A 68 2.16 -11.31 -17.08
C GLU A 68 3.33 -10.31 -17.15
N GLU A 69 3.19 -9.20 -17.88
CA GLU A 69 4.21 -8.16 -17.98
C GLU A 69 4.38 -7.41 -16.65
N HIS A 70 3.27 -7.08 -15.99
CA HIS A 70 3.32 -6.42 -14.69
C HIS A 70 3.88 -7.34 -13.60
N LEU A 71 3.50 -8.61 -13.57
CA LEU A 71 4.05 -9.59 -12.63
C LEU A 71 5.59 -9.68 -12.75
N THR A 72 6.09 -9.75 -13.99
CA THR A 72 7.52 -9.81 -14.28
C THR A 72 8.27 -8.55 -13.82
N TYR A 73 7.69 -7.35 -14.04
CA TYR A 73 8.28 -6.10 -13.58
C TYR A 73 8.41 -6.06 -12.05
N TYR A 74 7.36 -6.48 -11.33
CA TYR A 74 7.37 -6.45 -9.87
C TYR A 74 8.32 -7.49 -9.28
N GLU A 75 8.39 -8.71 -9.82
CA GLU A 75 9.38 -9.71 -9.41
C GLU A 75 10.82 -9.17 -9.52
N GLN A 76 11.12 -8.44 -10.59
CA GLN A 76 12.44 -7.83 -10.79
C GLN A 76 12.73 -6.73 -9.76
N GLN A 77 11.72 -5.92 -9.39
CA GLN A 77 11.90 -4.88 -8.37
C GLN A 77 12.08 -5.49 -6.97
N THR A 78 11.30 -6.50 -6.62
CA THR A 78 11.46 -7.25 -5.35
C THR A 78 12.84 -7.90 -5.26
N GLN A 79 13.32 -8.52 -6.34
CA GLN A 79 14.67 -9.10 -6.37
C GLN A 79 15.76 -8.04 -6.20
N LYS A 80 15.64 -6.87 -6.84
CA LYS A 80 16.59 -5.76 -6.66
C LYS A 80 16.61 -5.27 -5.22
N LEU A 81 15.46 -5.17 -4.57
CA LEU A 81 15.35 -4.77 -3.17
C LEU A 81 16.04 -5.78 -2.24
N GLN A 82 15.76 -7.08 -2.42
CA GLN A 82 16.39 -8.15 -1.65
C GLN A 82 17.91 -8.19 -1.82
N GLN A 83 18.41 -7.91 -3.02
CA GLN A 83 19.85 -7.85 -3.27
C GLN A 83 20.51 -6.65 -2.58
N LYS A 84 19.81 -5.51 -2.46
CA LYS A 84 20.30 -4.36 -1.70
C LYS A 84 20.34 -4.65 -0.20
N LEU A 85 19.28 -5.24 0.33
CA LEU A 85 19.18 -5.63 1.74
C LEU A 85 20.20 -6.70 2.17
N LYS A 86 20.65 -7.57 1.25
CA LYS A 86 21.71 -8.57 1.51
C LYS A 86 23.14 -8.01 1.46
N ARG A 87 23.32 -6.76 1.02
CA ARG A 87 24.63 -6.12 0.86
C ARG A 87 24.96 -5.11 1.96
N GLU A 88 24.04 -4.90 2.90
CA GLU A 88 24.24 -4.19 4.16
C GLU A 88 24.48 -5.19 5.31
#